data_AF-H0R6B4-F1
#
_entry.id   AF-H0R6B4-F1
#
_cell.length_a   1.000
_cell.length_b   1.000
_cell.length_c   1.000
_cell.angle_alpha   90.00
_cell.angle_beta   90.00
_cell.angle_gamma   90.00
#
_symmetry.space_group_name_H-M   'P 1'
#
loop_
_entity.id
_entity.type
_entity.pdbx_description
1 polymer ?
#
loop_
_entity_poly.entity_id
_entity_poly.type
_entity_poly.pdbx_seq_one_letter_code
_entity_poly.pdbx_strand_id
1 'polypeptide(L)'
;MTRIEWTRLSGEEVEAVVGMLLCSRYPNAWRVRPGRGDGGVDIFVPQDPGRRRRKVFQVKRFAENLTNSPKRKIVSSFNRVVTSAEAEGWDIDSWTLVMPLDPTPGNEGWFTTFTESAGFPCEWMGLNQVEYLVSQNPKVIDYYLRDGRERLQEQLDRLAGIIAGREGRSTGEPLEPIDVRNDLLDIYQAINEYDPHYRYEVSMTAQPPERTSAHRAGLVAVSGYGSDSHGWVNVSIFVTCMAALEERPLTGNLTIYAPEAGTELAEQYRRFLDYGTPVELPEGQSVVDFPLPGGLGVSSSDGRLQIAPVGDDGEIEPPAKLVVGVLSPAGETIAEVQVERVERTQGPNGGYRTVWRDAAGMLLFEILVPSDASGTVNVSLVGDYVGRAPDDVVDALEFWSHSHRPNSVGLSRVYGPREYSTMRSGELPREPDSEMKSIARTARNLSVIQVHTSHRLLLPSGMTRAQALEVHRIAQIMSGNAVRGTWAEFDVVLHAGGNLALEVGDEISVAVVQGLELELGGVTVSVGKEIALLEGRVAVLTDTKLKVEPRTGADGDVEVVELRFDGSEDDGRVFYKALNDAQQEAKSVRTGDQLT
;
A
#
# COMPACT_ATOMS: atom_id res chain seq x y z
N MET A 1 -29.12 29.56 -11.29
CA MET A 1 -28.93 29.89 -9.86
C MET A 1 -28.85 31.42 -9.76
N THR A 2 -29.64 32.05 -8.89
CA THR A 2 -29.65 33.52 -8.74
C THR A 2 -28.40 33.97 -7.99
N ARG A 3 -27.67 34.98 -8.49
CA ARG A 3 -26.51 35.58 -7.80
C ARG A 3 -26.89 36.05 -6.39
N ILE A 4 -25.99 35.86 -5.43
CA ILE A 4 -26.21 36.26 -4.03
C ILE A 4 -25.90 37.77 -3.88
N GLU A 5 -26.79 38.51 -3.23
CA GLU A 5 -26.56 39.93 -2.91
C GLU A 5 -25.74 40.05 -1.61
N TRP A 6 -24.44 39.76 -1.69
CA TRP A 6 -23.52 39.72 -0.55
C TRP A 6 -23.46 41.00 0.29
N THR A 7 -23.80 42.15 -0.30
CA THR A 7 -23.82 43.46 0.39
C THR A 7 -24.91 43.56 1.45
N ARG A 8 -25.96 42.73 1.39
CA ARG A 8 -27.06 42.71 2.36
C ARG A 8 -26.85 41.72 3.52
N LEU A 9 -25.82 40.87 3.43
CA LEU A 9 -25.55 39.86 4.45
C LEU A 9 -24.74 40.47 5.60
N SER A 10 -25.06 40.05 6.83
CA SER A 10 -24.27 40.37 8.01
C SER A 10 -22.89 39.72 7.94
N GLY A 11 -21.95 40.22 8.75
CA GLY A 11 -20.60 39.64 8.78
C GLY A 11 -20.59 38.17 9.20
N GLU A 12 -21.42 37.81 10.17
CA GLU A 12 -21.56 36.45 10.68
C GLU A 12 -22.17 35.50 9.63
N GLU A 13 -23.15 35.96 8.85
CA GLU A 13 -23.73 35.17 7.75
C GLU A 13 -22.71 34.91 6.64
N VAL A 14 -21.93 35.93 6.25
CA VAL A 14 -20.88 35.74 5.25
C VAL A 14 -19.81 34.76 5.74
N GLU A 15 -19.36 34.89 6.99
CA GLU A 15 -18.37 34.00 7.60
C GLU A 15 -18.90 32.56 7.75
N ALA A 16 -20.16 32.39 8.13
CA ALA A 16 -20.79 31.07 8.25
C ALA A 16 -20.96 30.39 6.90
N VAL A 17 -21.48 31.09 5.89
CA VAL A 17 -21.71 30.56 4.55
C VAL A 17 -20.38 30.21 3.89
N VAL A 18 -19.46 31.18 3.79
CA VAL A 18 -18.15 30.98 3.15
C VAL A 18 -17.35 29.93 3.90
N GLY A 19 -17.43 29.88 5.22
CA GLY A 19 -16.76 28.86 6.01
C GLY A 19 -17.28 27.46 5.73
N MET A 20 -18.60 27.27 5.64
CA MET A 20 -19.17 25.97 5.27
C MET A 20 -18.83 25.58 3.83
N LEU A 21 -18.82 26.52 2.90
CA LEU A 21 -18.40 26.29 1.52
C LEU A 21 -16.93 25.82 1.42
N LEU A 22 -16.04 26.40 2.23
CA LEU A 22 -14.64 25.99 2.30
C LEU A 22 -14.48 24.60 2.95
N CYS A 23 -15.21 24.29 4.02
CA CYS A 23 -15.20 22.97 4.64
C CYS A 23 -15.80 21.89 3.73
N SER A 24 -16.77 22.22 2.89
CA SER A 24 -17.29 21.31 1.87
C SER A 24 -16.27 21.01 0.78
N ARG A 25 -15.39 21.97 0.44
CA ARG A 25 -14.31 21.78 -0.54
C ARG A 25 -13.09 21.05 0.04
N TYR A 26 -12.80 21.28 1.31
CA TYR A 26 -11.66 20.72 2.03
C TYR A 26 -12.18 19.93 3.24
N PRO A 27 -12.47 18.62 3.09
CA PRO A 27 -13.12 17.84 4.15
C PRO A 27 -12.36 17.76 5.48
N ASN A 28 -11.04 18.00 5.45
CA ASN A 28 -10.17 18.05 6.63
C ASN A 28 -9.95 19.49 7.14
N ALA A 29 -10.68 20.50 6.64
CA ALA A 29 -10.61 21.86 7.13
C ALA A 29 -11.17 22.00 8.55
N TRP A 30 -10.52 22.84 9.34
CA TRP A 30 -10.87 23.15 10.72
C TRP A 30 -11.33 24.59 10.81
N ARG A 31 -12.61 24.79 11.17
CA ARG A 31 -13.17 26.11 11.49
C ARG A 31 -12.95 26.41 12.97
N VAL A 32 -12.24 27.49 13.27
CA VAL A 32 -11.92 27.91 14.64
C VAL A 32 -13.08 28.76 15.18
N ARG A 33 -13.56 28.45 16.38
CA ARG A 33 -14.64 29.23 17.04
C ARG A 33 -14.05 30.36 17.87
N PRO A 34 -14.66 31.56 17.88
CA PRO A 34 -14.20 32.69 18.69
C PRO A 34 -14.05 32.35 20.18
N GLY A 35 -12.82 32.37 20.68
CA GLY A 35 -12.39 32.13 22.06
C GLY A 35 -11.17 33.00 22.43
N ARG A 36 -10.95 33.20 23.74
CA ARG A 36 -9.74 33.88 24.23
C ARG A 36 -8.52 32.99 23.91
N GLY A 37 -7.80 33.32 22.85
CA GLY A 37 -6.55 32.63 22.46
C GLY A 37 -6.40 32.37 20.95
N ASP A 38 -7.39 32.69 20.11
CA ASP A 38 -7.50 32.16 18.75
C ASP A 38 -6.50 32.63 17.68
N GLY A 39 -5.52 33.43 18.06
CA GLY A 39 -4.48 33.90 17.13
C GLY A 39 -4.93 34.60 15.84
N GLY A 40 -6.23 34.88 15.68
CA GLY A 40 -6.82 35.53 14.51
C GLY A 40 -7.11 34.62 13.30
N VAL A 41 -7.09 33.29 13.43
CA VAL A 41 -7.36 32.34 12.31
C VAL A 41 -8.85 32.00 12.25
N ASP A 42 -9.50 32.17 11.10
CA ASP A 42 -10.91 31.77 10.94
C ASP A 42 -11.03 30.28 10.58
N ILE A 43 -10.25 29.83 9.59
CA ILE A 43 -10.26 28.45 9.08
C ILE A 43 -8.83 28.05 8.69
N PHE A 44 -8.45 26.80 8.93
CA PHE A 44 -7.22 26.25 8.37
C PHE A 44 -7.37 24.80 7.89
N VAL A 45 -6.51 24.40 6.95
CA VAL A 45 -6.37 23.02 6.49
C VAL A 45 -4.98 22.52 6.90
N PRO A 46 -4.89 21.46 7.74
CA PRO A 46 -3.60 20.89 8.13
C PRO A 46 -2.91 20.25 6.93
N GLN A 47 -1.63 20.52 6.76
CA GLN A 47 -0.77 19.93 5.71
C GLN A 47 0.08 18.77 6.24
N ASP A 48 0.07 18.54 7.54
CA ASP A 48 0.75 17.46 8.23
C ASP A 48 -0.15 16.87 9.35
N PRO A 49 0.08 15.62 9.78
CA PRO A 49 -0.70 14.98 10.85
C PRO A 49 -0.62 15.72 12.20
N GLY A 50 0.50 16.39 12.48
CA GLY A 50 0.72 17.19 13.69
C GLY A 50 0.06 18.57 13.66
N ARG A 51 -0.53 18.95 12.52
CA ARG A 51 -1.19 20.27 12.29
C ARG A 51 -0.27 21.45 12.57
N ARG A 52 1.03 21.24 12.47
CA ARG A 52 2.05 22.26 12.66
C ARG A 52 2.26 23.09 11.41
N ARG A 53 1.88 22.60 10.23
CA ARG A 53 1.93 23.30 8.95
C ARG A 53 0.49 23.49 8.44
N ARG A 54 0.07 24.75 8.27
CA ARG A 54 -1.34 25.10 8.06
C ARG A 54 -1.54 25.96 6.82
N LYS A 55 -2.47 25.56 5.95
CA LYS A 55 -3.04 26.46 4.94
C LYS A 55 -4.18 27.25 5.58
N VAL A 56 -4.04 28.56 5.68
CA VAL A 56 -4.93 29.44 6.44
C VAL A 56 -5.88 30.18 5.50
N PHE A 57 -7.16 30.20 5.84
CA PHE A 57 -8.17 31.00 5.17
C PHE A 57 -8.73 32.04 6.15
N GLN A 58 -8.61 33.32 5.78
CA GLN A 58 -9.21 34.43 6.52
C GLN A 58 -10.41 34.95 5.75
N VAL A 59 -11.60 34.84 6.33
CA VAL A 59 -12.84 35.32 5.73
C VAL A 59 -13.09 36.77 6.15
N LYS A 60 -13.53 37.59 5.19
CA LYS A 60 -13.95 38.98 5.44
C LYS A 60 -15.20 39.30 4.64
N ARG A 61 -16.15 39.99 5.27
CA ARG A 61 -17.46 40.31 4.69
C ARG A 61 -17.46 41.36 3.56
N PHE A 62 -16.33 41.94 3.20
CA PHE A 62 -16.31 43.12 2.33
C PHE A 62 -16.73 42.74 0.91
N ALA A 63 -17.83 43.33 0.44
CA ALA A 63 -18.41 43.12 -0.89
C ALA A 63 -18.44 44.40 -1.76
N GLU A 64 -17.92 45.51 -1.21
CA GLU A 64 -17.84 46.83 -1.85
C GLU A 64 -16.40 47.35 -1.84
N ASN A 65 -16.12 48.42 -2.59
CA ASN A 65 -14.79 49.01 -2.71
C ASN A 65 -14.07 49.20 -1.35
N LEU A 66 -12.84 48.69 -1.25
CA LEU A 66 -12.04 48.76 -0.03
C LEU A 66 -11.54 50.19 0.26
N THR A 67 -12.12 50.83 1.28
CA THR A 67 -11.60 52.08 1.85
C THR A 67 -10.45 51.83 2.85
N ASN A 68 -9.83 52.89 3.38
CA ASN A 68 -8.70 52.79 4.31
C ASN A 68 -9.02 52.04 5.63
N SER A 69 -10.28 51.97 6.03
CA SER A 69 -10.68 51.28 7.27
C SER A 69 -10.74 49.74 7.09
N PRO A 70 -11.44 49.18 6.09
CA PRO A 70 -11.33 47.77 5.71
C PRO A 70 -9.91 47.29 5.48
N LYS A 71 -9.08 48.06 4.75
CA LYS A 71 -7.68 47.74 4.49
C LYS A 71 -6.88 47.57 5.79
N ARG A 72 -7.02 48.50 6.75
CA ARG A 72 -6.38 48.38 8.07
C ARG A 72 -6.81 47.13 8.85
N LYS A 73 -8.09 46.75 8.77
CA LYS A 73 -8.61 45.54 9.44
C LYS A 73 -8.05 44.26 8.83
N ILE A 74 -7.88 44.21 7.52
CA ILE A 74 -7.27 43.07 6.81
C ILE A 74 -5.81 42.92 7.22
N VAL A 75 -5.03 44.00 7.17
CA VAL A 75 -3.62 44.02 7.60
C VAL A 75 -3.49 43.60 9.07
N SER A 76 -4.36 44.10 9.94
CA SER A 76 -4.37 43.70 11.36
C SER A 76 -4.71 42.22 11.55
N SER A 77 -5.60 41.64 10.75
CA SER A 77 -5.87 40.19 10.76
C SER A 77 -4.66 39.38 10.30
N PHE A 78 -4.03 39.77 9.19
CA PHE A 78 -2.82 39.14 8.69
C PHE A 78 -1.69 39.15 9.73
N ASN A 79 -1.38 40.32 10.31
CA ASN A 79 -0.33 40.43 11.33
C ASN A 79 -0.62 39.58 12.56
N ARG A 80 -1.89 39.47 12.98
CA ARG A 80 -2.27 38.61 14.11
C ARG A 80 -2.00 37.14 13.83
N VAL A 81 -2.32 36.66 12.63
CA VAL A 81 -2.05 35.27 12.22
C VAL A 81 -0.54 35.00 12.26
N VAL A 82 0.28 35.90 11.72
CA VAL A 82 1.75 35.78 11.73
C VAL A 82 2.30 35.76 13.15
N THR A 83 1.94 36.73 14.00
CA THR A 83 2.40 36.79 15.39
C THR A 83 1.97 35.55 16.18
N SER A 84 0.80 34.98 15.88
CA SER A 84 0.30 33.81 16.59
C SER A 84 0.97 32.52 16.13
N ALA A 85 1.28 32.41 14.84
CA ALA A 85 2.11 31.34 14.29
C ALA A 85 3.49 31.29 14.97
N GLU A 86 4.15 32.44 15.09
CA GLU A 86 5.43 32.58 15.79
C GLU A 86 5.33 32.25 17.28
N ALA A 87 4.32 32.78 17.98
CA ALA A 87 4.16 32.59 19.42
C ALA A 87 3.81 31.14 19.80
N GLU A 88 3.07 30.43 18.95
CA GLU A 88 2.60 29.07 19.20
C GLU A 88 3.45 27.98 18.51
N GLY A 89 4.44 28.38 17.70
CA GLY A 89 5.40 27.47 17.06
C GLY A 89 4.79 26.58 15.97
N TRP A 90 3.96 27.15 15.10
CA TRP A 90 3.42 26.49 13.91
C TRP A 90 3.68 27.34 12.64
N ASP A 91 3.80 26.66 11.49
CA ASP A 91 4.15 27.24 10.19
C ASP A 91 2.90 27.51 9.33
N ILE A 92 2.93 28.64 8.61
CA ILE A 92 1.93 29.00 7.60
C ILE A 92 2.38 28.45 6.24
N ASP A 93 1.69 27.45 5.71
CA ASP A 93 1.92 26.92 4.35
C ASP A 93 1.50 27.94 3.29
N SER A 94 0.34 28.55 3.48
CA SER A 94 -0.21 29.60 2.62
C SER A 94 -1.29 30.36 3.37
N TRP A 95 -1.49 31.63 3.03
CA TRP A 95 -2.55 32.47 3.61
C TRP A 95 -3.46 33.03 2.52
N THR A 96 -4.74 32.70 2.58
CA THR A 96 -5.73 33.12 1.59
C THR A 96 -6.75 34.06 2.23
N LEU A 97 -6.84 35.28 1.73
CA LEU A 97 -7.92 36.21 2.04
C LEU A 97 -9.15 35.85 1.22
N VAL A 98 -10.27 35.53 1.87
CA VAL A 98 -11.52 35.15 1.21
C VAL A 98 -12.57 36.23 1.45
N MET A 99 -13.08 36.82 0.37
CA MET A 99 -14.15 37.80 0.45
C MET A 99 -14.98 37.87 -0.84
N PRO A 100 -16.27 38.24 -0.76
CA PRO A 100 -17.13 38.40 -1.92
C PRO A 100 -16.86 39.71 -2.68
N LEU A 101 -15.58 39.99 -2.96
CA LEU A 101 -15.11 41.14 -3.71
C LEU A 101 -13.88 40.73 -4.51
N ASP A 102 -13.97 40.83 -5.83
CA ASP A 102 -12.80 40.67 -6.69
C ASP A 102 -11.87 41.89 -6.57
N PRO A 103 -10.55 41.69 -6.57
CA PRO A 103 -9.62 42.80 -6.45
C PRO A 103 -9.58 43.64 -7.74
N THR A 104 -9.36 44.94 -7.58
CA THR A 104 -8.92 45.81 -8.69
C THR A 104 -7.39 45.81 -8.75
N PRO A 105 -6.75 46.23 -9.86
CA PRO A 105 -5.30 46.30 -9.93
C PRO A 105 -4.64 47.11 -8.80
N GLY A 106 -5.30 48.18 -8.35
CA GLY A 106 -4.83 48.97 -7.19
C GLY A 106 -5.00 48.25 -5.85
N ASN A 107 -6.00 47.36 -5.72
CA ASN A 107 -6.15 46.50 -4.54
C ASN A 107 -5.16 45.34 -4.55
N GLU A 108 -4.86 44.76 -5.71
CA GLU A 108 -3.81 43.75 -5.87
C GLU A 108 -2.45 44.33 -5.51
N GLY A 109 -2.08 45.49 -6.07
CA GLY A 109 -0.82 46.15 -5.73
C GLY A 109 -0.69 46.47 -4.24
N TRP A 110 -1.78 46.94 -3.62
CA TRP A 110 -1.83 47.12 -2.16
C TRP A 110 -1.67 45.80 -1.40
N PHE A 111 -2.37 44.74 -1.81
CA PHE A 111 -2.33 43.42 -1.18
C PHE A 111 -0.94 42.80 -1.24
N THR A 112 -0.29 42.86 -2.40
CA THR A 112 1.08 42.41 -2.59
C THR A 112 2.05 43.19 -1.72
N THR A 113 1.90 44.52 -1.63
CA THR A 113 2.83 45.37 -0.87
C THR A 113 2.89 44.99 0.61
N PHE A 114 1.76 44.70 1.27
CA PHE A 114 1.79 44.36 2.70
C PHE A 114 2.07 42.89 2.98
N THR A 115 1.93 42.01 1.98
CA THR A 115 2.24 40.57 2.10
C THR A 115 3.63 40.20 1.56
N GLU A 116 4.37 41.14 0.97
CA GLU A 116 5.68 40.90 0.35
C GLU A 116 6.70 40.29 1.33
N SER A 117 6.68 40.71 2.60
CA SER A 117 7.60 40.23 3.63
C SER A 117 7.11 38.97 4.36
N ALA A 118 6.02 38.33 3.91
CA ALA A 118 5.42 37.20 4.61
C ALA A 118 6.28 35.94 4.63
N GLY A 119 7.08 35.71 3.58
CA GLY A 119 7.89 34.49 3.44
C GLY A 119 7.08 33.22 3.05
N PHE A 120 5.78 33.35 2.82
CA PHE A 120 4.88 32.28 2.37
C PHE A 120 3.85 32.81 1.34
N PRO A 121 3.27 31.93 0.49
CA PRO A 121 2.28 32.32 -0.51
C PRO A 121 1.04 33.00 0.11
N CYS A 122 0.68 34.17 -0.43
CA CYS A 122 -0.51 34.92 -0.05
C CYS A 122 -1.45 35.07 -1.26
N GLU A 123 -2.71 34.68 -1.10
CA GLU A 123 -3.70 34.67 -2.19
C GLU A 123 -4.95 35.49 -1.82
N TRP A 124 -5.62 36.05 -2.83
CA TRP A 124 -6.94 36.65 -2.68
C TRP A 124 -7.97 35.79 -3.41
N MET A 125 -8.90 35.21 -2.64
CA MET A 125 -10.07 34.53 -3.17
C MET A 125 -11.27 35.49 -3.26
N GLY A 126 -11.56 35.95 -4.48
CA GLY A 126 -12.55 37.00 -4.76
C GLY A 126 -13.96 36.48 -5.00
N LEU A 127 -14.87 37.40 -5.35
CA LEU A 127 -16.28 37.12 -5.61
C LEU A 127 -16.48 35.97 -6.60
N ASN A 128 -15.74 35.93 -7.70
CA ASN A 128 -15.92 34.88 -8.72
C ASN A 128 -15.63 33.47 -8.17
N GLN A 129 -14.62 33.34 -7.32
CA GLN A 129 -14.27 32.05 -6.71
C GLN A 129 -15.23 31.68 -5.59
N VAL A 130 -15.72 32.66 -4.82
CA VAL A 130 -16.78 32.45 -3.83
C VAL A 130 -18.08 31.99 -4.51
N GLU A 131 -18.49 32.64 -5.60
CA GLU A 131 -19.66 32.23 -6.41
C GLU A 131 -19.46 30.87 -7.07
N TYR A 132 -18.22 30.51 -7.43
CA TYR A 132 -17.91 29.15 -7.88
C TYR A 132 -18.15 28.13 -6.76
N LEU A 133 -17.69 28.39 -5.53
CA LEU A 133 -17.95 27.50 -4.39
C LEU A 133 -19.46 27.35 -4.11
N VAL A 134 -20.21 28.44 -4.23
CA VAL A 134 -21.68 28.46 -4.15
C VAL A 134 -22.31 27.52 -5.19
N SER A 135 -21.84 27.60 -6.44
CA SER A 135 -22.38 26.76 -7.52
C SER A 135 -22.20 25.26 -7.27
N GLN A 136 -21.10 24.89 -6.59
CA GLN A 136 -20.81 23.51 -6.24
C GLN A 136 -21.60 23.02 -5.03
N ASN A 137 -22.12 23.94 -4.19
CA ASN A 137 -22.79 23.60 -2.93
C ASN A 137 -24.10 24.41 -2.73
N PRO A 138 -25.09 24.27 -3.63
CA PRO A 138 -26.33 25.04 -3.57
C PRO A 138 -27.13 24.83 -2.27
N LYS A 139 -26.99 23.66 -1.63
CA LYS A 139 -27.67 23.30 -0.37
C LYS A 139 -27.23 24.18 0.80
N VAL A 140 -25.97 24.64 0.82
CA VAL A 140 -25.47 25.55 1.86
C VAL A 140 -26.19 26.90 1.77
N ILE A 141 -26.44 27.38 0.56
CA ILE A 141 -27.13 28.64 0.32
C ILE A 141 -28.62 28.54 0.64
N ASP A 142 -29.25 27.44 0.26
CA ASP A 142 -30.65 27.19 0.59
C ASP A 142 -30.87 27.12 2.10
N TYR A 143 -29.94 26.51 2.84
CA TYR A 143 -30.01 26.38 4.29
C TYR A 143 -29.75 27.68 5.06
N TYR A 144 -28.72 28.46 4.69
CA TYR A 144 -28.29 29.62 5.48
C TYR A 144 -28.90 30.96 5.03
N LEU A 145 -29.25 31.11 3.75
CA LEU A 145 -29.64 32.41 3.17
C LEU A 145 -31.06 32.43 2.59
N ARG A 146 -31.80 31.34 2.74
CA ARG A 146 -33.21 31.21 2.33
C ARG A 146 -34.01 30.56 3.47
N ASP A 147 -35.26 30.23 3.18
CA ASP A 147 -36.17 29.47 4.04
C ASP A 147 -35.81 27.98 4.18
N GLY A 148 -34.64 27.52 3.73
CA GLY A 148 -34.29 26.09 3.75
C GLY A 148 -34.16 25.52 5.16
N ARG A 149 -33.81 26.35 6.15
CA ARG A 149 -33.81 25.96 7.56
C ARG A 149 -35.24 25.77 8.09
N GLU A 150 -36.14 26.72 7.80
CA GLU A 150 -37.56 26.61 8.17
C GLU A 150 -38.27 25.50 7.41
N ARG A 151 -38.04 25.32 6.11
CA ARG A 151 -38.62 24.22 5.32
C ARG A 151 -38.13 22.86 5.77
N LEU A 152 -36.85 22.72 6.11
CA LEU A 152 -36.34 21.47 6.68
C LEU A 152 -37.03 21.17 8.00
N GLN A 153 -37.20 22.18 8.86
CA GLN A 153 -37.93 22.06 10.11
C GLN A 153 -39.41 21.69 9.87
N GLU A 154 -40.11 22.35 8.95
CA GLU A 154 -41.51 22.03 8.60
C GLU A 154 -41.68 20.62 8.02
N GLN A 155 -40.74 20.17 7.19
CA GLN A 155 -40.74 18.80 6.65
C GLN A 155 -40.49 17.78 7.75
N LEU A 156 -39.58 18.07 8.70
CA LEU A 156 -39.33 17.23 9.87
C LEU A 156 -40.54 17.20 10.82
N ASP A 157 -41.17 18.34 11.07
CA ASP A 157 -42.38 18.44 11.90
C ASP A 157 -43.55 17.68 11.27
N ARG A 158 -43.70 17.75 9.93
CA ARG A 158 -44.70 16.97 9.19
C ARG A 158 -44.41 15.47 9.22
N LEU A 159 -43.15 15.07 9.07
CA LEU A 159 -42.73 13.67 9.12
C LEU A 159 -42.91 13.10 10.54
N ALA A 160 -42.55 13.87 11.58
CA ALA A 160 -42.74 13.52 12.97
C ALA A 160 -44.23 13.42 13.35
N GLY A 161 -45.07 14.32 12.82
CA GLY A 161 -46.53 14.24 13.00
C GLY A 161 -47.16 13.01 12.33
N ILE A 162 -46.63 12.57 11.18
CA ILE A 162 -47.09 11.37 10.47
C ILE A 162 -46.63 10.09 11.16
N ILE A 163 -45.38 10.03 11.66
CA ILE A 163 -44.81 8.82 12.26
C ILE A 163 -45.32 8.59 13.69
N ALA A 164 -45.57 9.66 14.45
CA ALA A 164 -45.84 9.53 15.88
C ALA A 164 -47.32 9.40 16.26
N GLY A 165 -48.28 9.81 15.43
CA GLY A 165 -49.69 9.93 15.86
C GLY A 165 -49.89 10.82 17.11
N ARG A 166 -48.90 11.65 17.48
CA ARG A 166 -48.87 12.40 18.73
C ARG A 166 -49.46 13.78 18.54
N GLU A 167 -50.74 13.95 18.90
CA GLU A 167 -51.47 15.24 18.93
C GLU A 167 -50.90 16.28 19.93
N GLY A 168 -49.79 16.00 20.63
CA GLY A 168 -49.32 16.77 21.78
C GLY A 168 -47.96 17.47 21.65
N ARG A 169 -47.28 17.44 20.49
CA ARG A 169 -46.00 18.15 20.36
C ARG A 169 -46.19 19.63 20.05
N SER A 170 -45.37 20.48 20.68
CA SER A 170 -45.30 21.90 20.34
C SER A 170 -44.44 22.08 19.09
N THR A 171 -44.84 22.98 18.21
CA THR A 171 -44.06 23.36 17.02
C THR A 171 -42.66 23.82 17.42
N GLY A 172 -41.62 23.24 16.79
CA GLY A 172 -40.21 23.58 17.03
C GLY A 172 -39.48 22.81 18.13
N GLU A 173 -40.10 21.80 18.75
CA GLU A 173 -39.40 20.88 19.66
C GLU A 173 -38.59 19.84 18.84
N PRO A 174 -37.27 19.68 19.06
CA PRO A 174 -36.46 18.73 18.30
C PRO A 174 -36.89 17.28 18.59
N LEU A 175 -36.98 16.46 17.53
CA LEU A 175 -37.19 15.01 17.65
C LEU A 175 -35.92 14.34 18.19
N GLU A 176 -36.00 13.78 19.39
CA GLU A 176 -34.92 13.01 19.98
C GLU A 176 -35.10 11.51 19.67
N PRO A 177 -34.01 10.71 19.62
CA PRO A 177 -34.12 9.26 19.39
C PRO A 177 -35.02 8.54 20.40
N ILE A 178 -35.12 9.06 21.62
CA ILE A 178 -35.97 8.49 22.68
C ILE A 178 -37.46 8.64 22.36
N ASP A 179 -37.83 9.66 21.58
CA ASP A 179 -39.22 9.93 21.24
C ASP A 179 -39.79 8.82 20.37
N VAL A 180 -39.05 8.32 19.38
CA VAL A 180 -39.55 7.28 18.46
C VAL A 180 -39.47 5.87 19.03
N ARG A 181 -38.89 5.69 20.23
CA ARG A 181 -38.63 4.36 20.82
C ARG A 181 -39.89 3.51 20.92
N ASN A 182 -40.99 4.06 21.44
CA ASN A 182 -42.21 3.29 21.63
C ASN A 182 -42.86 2.93 20.28
N ASP A 183 -42.87 3.86 19.32
CA ASP A 183 -43.41 3.61 17.98
C ASP A 183 -42.63 2.47 17.29
N LEU A 184 -41.31 2.45 17.42
CA LEU A 184 -40.46 1.37 16.91
C LEU A 184 -40.71 0.03 17.63
N LEU A 185 -40.97 0.05 18.94
CA LEU A 185 -41.33 -1.16 19.69
C LEU A 185 -42.70 -1.71 19.29
N ASP A 186 -43.68 -0.83 19.04
CA ASP A 186 -45.02 -1.22 18.61
C ASP A 186 -44.98 -1.79 17.20
N ILE A 187 -44.21 -1.19 16.29
CA ILE A 187 -43.93 -1.75 14.96
C ILE A 187 -43.27 -3.13 15.10
N TYR A 188 -42.24 -3.26 15.94
CA TYR A 188 -41.55 -4.53 16.17
C TYR A 188 -42.50 -5.63 16.67
N GLN A 189 -43.41 -5.29 17.59
CA GLN A 189 -44.42 -6.23 18.07
C GLN A 189 -45.40 -6.62 16.94
N ALA A 190 -45.95 -5.64 16.24
CA ALA A 190 -46.94 -5.87 15.19
C ALA A 190 -46.42 -6.74 14.03
N ILE A 191 -45.19 -6.51 13.56
CA ILE A 191 -44.61 -7.31 12.46
C ILE A 191 -44.26 -8.74 12.88
N ASN A 192 -44.14 -9.01 14.18
CA ASN A 192 -43.76 -10.32 14.73
C ASN A 192 -44.90 -11.05 15.46
N GLU A 193 -46.10 -10.48 15.49
CA GLU A 193 -47.20 -10.99 16.30
C GLU A 193 -47.73 -12.35 15.81
N TYR A 194 -47.73 -12.57 14.50
CA TYR A 194 -48.49 -13.65 13.87
C TYR A 194 -47.69 -14.62 13.00
N ASP A 195 -46.44 -14.34 12.65
CA ASP A 195 -45.62 -15.27 11.86
C ASP A 195 -44.89 -16.25 12.79
N PRO A 196 -45.29 -17.54 12.86
CA PRO A 196 -44.65 -18.49 13.76
C PRO A 196 -43.33 -19.04 13.21
N HIS A 197 -43.04 -18.80 11.92
CA HIS A 197 -41.87 -19.36 11.23
C HIS A 197 -40.71 -18.38 11.20
N TYR A 198 -41.00 -17.09 11.07
CA TYR A 198 -40.02 -16.05 10.86
C TYR A 198 -40.22 -14.87 11.80
N ARG A 199 -39.11 -14.36 12.32
CA ARG A 199 -39.03 -13.15 13.13
C ARG A 199 -38.25 -12.08 12.36
N TYR A 200 -38.76 -10.87 12.36
CA TYR A 200 -38.22 -9.73 11.62
C TYR A 200 -37.61 -8.72 12.58
N GLU A 201 -36.41 -8.25 12.27
CA GLU A 201 -35.76 -7.14 12.97
C GLU A 201 -35.49 -6.00 11.98
N VAL A 202 -35.87 -4.78 12.35
CA VAL A 202 -35.66 -3.58 11.53
C VAL A 202 -34.51 -2.76 12.10
N SER A 203 -33.59 -2.34 11.23
CA SER A 203 -32.48 -1.45 11.58
C SER A 203 -32.32 -0.34 10.54
N MET A 204 -31.72 0.77 10.95
CA MET A 204 -31.43 1.91 10.08
C MET A 204 -29.93 2.24 10.15
N THR A 205 -29.27 2.30 9.00
CA THR A 205 -27.81 2.46 8.90
C THR A 205 -27.44 3.49 7.84
N ALA A 206 -26.21 4.02 7.90
CA ALA A 206 -25.71 4.93 6.85
C ALA A 206 -25.28 4.19 5.58
N GLN A 207 -24.99 2.89 5.70
CA GLN A 207 -24.48 2.02 4.65
C GLN A 207 -25.43 0.85 4.40
N PRO A 208 -25.43 0.23 3.20
CA PRO A 208 -26.19 -0.98 2.94
C PRO A 208 -25.78 -2.12 3.88
N PRO A 209 -26.61 -3.18 4.01
CA PRO A 209 -26.26 -4.31 4.86
C PRO A 209 -24.98 -4.98 4.34
N GLU A 210 -24.00 -5.20 5.23
CA GLU A 210 -22.74 -5.84 4.87
C GLU A 210 -22.97 -7.30 4.46
N ARG A 211 -22.31 -7.77 3.40
CA ARG A 211 -22.43 -9.17 2.93
C ARG A 211 -21.97 -10.19 3.99
N THR A 212 -21.12 -9.79 4.92
CA THR A 212 -20.57 -10.56 6.05
C THR A 212 -21.46 -10.57 7.29
N SER A 213 -22.62 -9.90 7.28
CA SER A 213 -23.59 -9.87 8.40
C SER A 213 -24.25 -11.23 8.69
N ALA A 214 -23.95 -12.26 7.88
CA ALA A 214 -24.61 -13.57 7.86
C ALA A 214 -24.39 -14.44 9.12
N HIS A 215 -23.51 -14.03 10.05
CA HIS A 215 -23.09 -14.86 11.20
C HIS A 215 -24.00 -14.80 12.43
N ARG A 216 -25.18 -14.20 12.31
CA ARG A 216 -26.14 -14.18 13.42
C ARG A 216 -26.92 -15.50 13.42
N ALA A 217 -26.86 -16.24 14.52
CA ALA A 217 -27.57 -17.51 14.65
C ALA A 217 -29.06 -17.37 14.28
N GLY A 218 -29.51 -18.20 13.34
CA GLY A 218 -30.87 -18.20 12.83
C GLY A 218 -31.19 -17.11 11.80
N LEU A 219 -30.26 -16.24 11.43
CA LEU A 219 -30.48 -15.28 10.33
C LEU A 219 -30.51 -16.03 8.99
N VAL A 220 -31.55 -15.82 8.20
CA VAL A 220 -31.75 -16.51 6.91
C VAL A 220 -31.78 -15.56 5.71
N ALA A 221 -32.05 -14.28 5.92
CA ALA A 221 -31.98 -13.24 4.88
C ALA A 221 -31.90 -11.83 5.47
N VAL A 222 -31.38 -10.88 4.71
CA VAL A 222 -31.44 -9.44 5.00
C VAL A 222 -31.89 -8.71 3.73
N SER A 223 -32.94 -7.90 3.84
CA SER A 223 -33.38 -7.02 2.76
C SER A 223 -33.06 -5.56 3.10
N GLY A 224 -32.35 -4.86 2.21
CA GLY A 224 -31.93 -3.46 2.41
C GLY A 224 -32.57 -2.53 1.40
N TYR A 225 -33.16 -1.44 1.87
CA TYR A 225 -33.81 -0.41 1.05
C TYR A 225 -33.22 0.95 1.36
N GLY A 226 -32.63 1.62 0.39
CA GLY A 226 -32.01 2.92 0.64
C GLY A 226 -31.06 3.41 -0.45
N SER A 227 -30.30 4.44 -0.09
CA SER A 227 -29.20 4.97 -0.90
C SER A 227 -28.17 5.65 0.00
N ASP A 228 -26.94 5.77 -0.47
CA ASP A 228 -25.84 6.38 0.30
C ASP A 228 -26.10 7.83 0.72
N SER A 229 -27.05 8.50 0.05
CA SER A 229 -27.44 9.88 0.35
C SER A 229 -28.60 10.01 1.35
N HIS A 230 -29.35 8.93 1.60
CA HIS A 230 -30.56 8.93 2.44
C HIS A 230 -30.52 7.88 3.57
N GLY A 231 -29.43 7.13 3.69
CA GLY A 231 -29.33 6.00 4.60
C GLY A 231 -30.11 4.78 4.08
N TRP A 232 -30.07 3.71 4.87
CA TRP A 232 -30.58 2.39 4.54
C TRP A 232 -31.48 1.88 5.66
N VAL A 233 -32.63 1.32 5.29
CA VAL A 233 -33.48 0.53 6.17
C VAL A 233 -33.25 -0.94 5.86
N ASN A 234 -32.84 -1.72 6.86
CA ASN A 234 -32.57 -3.13 6.71
C ASN A 234 -33.57 -3.95 7.52
N VAL A 235 -34.15 -4.95 6.88
CA VAL A 235 -35.02 -5.94 7.53
C VAL A 235 -34.29 -7.29 7.56
N SER A 236 -33.86 -7.69 8.75
CA SER A 236 -33.25 -9.00 8.99
C SER A 236 -34.32 -10.03 9.31
N ILE A 237 -34.28 -11.17 8.64
CA ILE A 237 -35.25 -12.26 8.76
C ILE A 237 -34.58 -13.42 9.49
N PHE A 238 -35.11 -13.77 10.65
CA PHE A 238 -34.66 -14.87 11.49
C PHE A 238 -35.62 -16.04 11.42
N VAL A 239 -35.09 -17.24 11.29
CA VAL A 239 -35.87 -18.45 11.55
C VAL A 239 -36.14 -18.58 13.06
N THR A 240 -37.38 -18.90 13.44
CA THR A 240 -37.74 -19.11 14.85
C THR A 240 -37.32 -20.49 15.34
N CYS A 241 -37.33 -21.49 14.47
CA CYS A 241 -36.88 -22.86 14.74
C CYS A 241 -36.47 -23.57 13.44
N MET A 242 -35.61 -24.59 13.51
CA MET A 242 -35.14 -25.28 12.29
C MET A 242 -36.26 -25.91 11.46
N ALA A 243 -37.34 -26.39 12.10
CA ALA A 243 -38.51 -26.96 11.42
C ALA A 243 -39.24 -25.93 10.53
N ALA A 244 -39.09 -24.63 10.81
CA ALA A 244 -39.70 -23.60 9.97
C ALA A 244 -39.14 -23.58 8.53
N LEU A 245 -37.90 -24.03 8.33
CA LEU A 245 -37.29 -24.18 7.01
C LEU A 245 -37.81 -25.40 6.25
N GLU A 246 -38.39 -26.38 6.94
CA GLU A 246 -39.04 -27.53 6.31
C GLU A 246 -40.51 -27.21 5.96
N GLU A 247 -41.23 -26.55 6.89
CA GLU A 247 -42.65 -26.21 6.74
C GLU A 247 -42.90 -25.04 5.78
N ARG A 248 -42.02 -24.03 5.77
CA ARG A 248 -42.11 -22.86 4.89
C ARG A 248 -40.73 -22.51 4.33
N PRO A 249 -40.16 -23.33 3.43
CA PRO A 249 -38.81 -23.13 2.92
C PRO A 249 -38.66 -21.81 2.15
N LEU A 250 -37.47 -21.20 2.23
CA LEU A 250 -37.10 -20.04 1.42
C LEU A 250 -36.57 -20.51 0.07
N THR A 251 -37.48 -20.70 -0.89
CA THR A 251 -37.15 -21.11 -2.26
C THR A 251 -37.39 -19.98 -3.24
N GLY A 252 -36.45 -19.76 -4.16
CA GLY A 252 -36.61 -18.88 -5.30
C GLY A 252 -36.14 -19.51 -6.59
N ASN A 253 -36.50 -18.89 -7.71
CA ASN A 253 -36.09 -19.27 -9.04
C ASN A 253 -35.08 -18.25 -9.58
N LEU A 254 -33.94 -18.76 -10.02
CA LEU A 254 -32.96 -18.00 -10.79
C LEU A 254 -32.96 -18.56 -12.21
N THR A 255 -33.38 -17.74 -13.16
CA THR A 255 -33.25 -18.06 -14.59
C THR A 255 -32.07 -17.30 -15.14
N ILE A 256 -31.11 -18.01 -15.74
CA ILE A 256 -29.97 -17.40 -16.44
C ILE A 256 -30.16 -17.64 -17.94
N TYR A 257 -30.10 -16.58 -18.73
CA TYR A 257 -30.04 -16.69 -20.18
C TYR A 257 -28.60 -16.92 -20.59
N ALA A 258 -28.39 -17.91 -21.47
CA ALA A 258 -27.06 -18.25 -21.93
C ALA A 258 -26.47 -17.06 -22.71
N PRO A 259 -25.27 -16.58 -22.35
CA PRO A 259 -24.59 -15.55 -23.12
C PRO A 259 -24.31 -16.00 -24.56
N GLU A 260 -24.18 -15.04 -25.47
CA GLU A 260 -23.88 -15.32 -26.88
C GLU A 260 -22.51 -16.00 -27.03
N ALA A 261 -22.47 -17.08 -27.81
CA ALA A 261 -21.25 -17.86 -28.00
C ALA A 261 -20.12 -17.04 -28.62
N GLY A 262 -18.88 -17.24 -28.15
CA GLY A 262 -17.71 -16.50 -28.60
C GLY A 262 -17.50 -15.15 -27.92
N THR A 263 -18.38 -14.75 -27.00
CA THR A 263 -18.18 -13.58 -26.13
C THR A 263 -17.35 -13.94 -24.89
N GLU A 264 -16.66 -12.95 -24.32
CA GLU A 264 -15.96 -13.11 -23.03
C GLU A 264 -16.91 -13.57 -21.92
N LEU A 265 -18.14 -13.04 -21.90
CA LEU A 265 -19.17 -13.43 -20.94
C LEU A 265 -19.55 -14.90 -21.08
N ALA A 266 -19.61 -15.45 -22.30
CA ALA A 266 -19.84 -16.88 -22.50
C ALA A 266 -18.70 -17.74 -21.97
N GLU A 267 -17.45 -17.28 -22.07
CA GLU A 267 -16.31 -17.98 -21.48
C GLU A 267 -16.34 -17.94 -19.95
N GLN A 268 -16.64 -16.79 -19.34
CA GLN A 268 -16.80 -16.64 -17.89
C GLN A 268 -17.94 -17.51 -17.37
N TYR A 269 -19.10 -17.50 -18.03
CA TYR A 269 -20.24 -18.34 -17.66
C TYR A 269 -19.94 -19.83 -17.80
N ARG A 270 -19.24 -20.25 -18.86
CA ARG A 270 -18.79 -21.64 -19.00
C ARG A 270 -17.83 -22.03 -17.88
N ARG A 271 -16.86 -21.17 -17.53
CA ARG A 271 -15.94 -21.41 -16.40
C ARG A 271 -16.68 -21.51 -15.07
N PHE A 272 -17.76 -20.74 -14.88
CA PHE A 272 -18.64 -20.87 -13.72
C PHE A 272 -19.33 -22.25 -13.69
N LEU A 273 -19.91 -22.69 -14.81
CA LEU A 273 -20.55 -24.00 -14.88
C LEU A 273 -19.57 -25.16 -14.63
N ASP A 274 -18.37 -25.06 -15.19
CA ASP A 274 -17.35 -26.11 -15.12
C ASP A 274 -16.63 -26.16 -13.76
N TYR A 275 -16.34 -25.00 -13.15
CA TYR A 275 -15.42 -24.90 -12.01
C TYR A 275 -15.96 -24.06 -10.83
N GLY A 276 -17.11 -23.41 -10.97
CA GLY A 276 -17.69 -22.55 -9.94
C GLY A 276 -16.99 -21.20 -9.81
N THR A 277 -16.26 -20.74 -10.84
CA THR A 277 -15.60 -19.43 -10.83
C THR A 277 -16.60 -18.29 -10.65
N PRO A 278 -16.25 -17.18 -9.98
CA PRO A 278 -17.12 -16.01 -9.90
C PRO A 278 -17.59 -15.57 -11.30
N VAL A 279 -18.85 -15.15 -11.41
CA VAL A 279 -19.43 -14.61 -12.65
C VAL A 279 -20.34 -13.43 -12.35
N GLU A 280 -20.26 -12.40 -13.18
CA GLU A 280 -21.16 -11.25 -13.16
C GLU A 280 -21.98 -11.24 -14.45
N LEU A 281 -23.30 -11.34 -14.31
CA LEU A 281 -24.24 -11.29 -15.41
C LEU A 281 -24.86 -9.88 -15.47
N PRO A 282 -24.77 -9.18 -16.61
CA PRO A 282 -25.37 -7.87 -16.78
C PRO A 282 -26.90 -7.94 -16.82
N GLU A 283 -27.53 -6.77 -16.80
CA GLU A 283 -28.99 -6.63 -16.97
C GLU A 283 -29.47 -7.35 -18.23
N GLY A 284 -30.62 -8.03 -18.13
CA GLY A 284 -31.21 -8.82 -19.21
C GLY A 284 -30.64 -10.25 -19.37
N GLN A 285 -29.56 -10.62 -18.67
CA GLN A 285 -29.00 -11.99 -18.70
C GLN A 285 -29.52 -12.89 -17.58
N SER A 286 -30.29 -12.36 -16.64
CA SER A 286 -30.91 -13.15 -15.58
C SER A 286 -32.25 -12.60 -15.13
N VAL A 287 -33.12 -13.48 -14.66
CA VAL A 287 -34.36 -13.15 -13.97
C VAL A 287 -34.32 -13.81 -12.61
N VAL A 288 -34.50 -13.00 -11.57
CA VAL A 288 -34.53 -13.46 -10.18
C VAL A 288 -35.94 -13.30 -9.66
N ASP A 289 -36.51 -14.42 -9.23
CA ASP A 289 -37.75 -14.48 -8.48
C ASP A 289 -37.48 -15.16 -7.13
N PHE A 290 -37.26 -14.35 -6.11
CA PHE A 290 -36.92 -14.81 -4.77
C PHE A 290 -37.98 -14.28 -3.78
N PRO A 291 -39.06 -15.04 -3.53
CA PRO A 291 -40.09 -14.64 -2.58
C PRO A 291 -39.55 -14.74 -1.14
N LEU A 292 -39.27 -13.59 -0.53
CA LEU A 292 -38.99 -13.50 0.90
C LEU A 292 -40.30 -13.27 1.69
N PRO A 293 -40.39 -13.79 2.92
CA PRO A 293 -41.56 -13.63 3.76
C PRO A 293 -41.72 -12.14 4.16
N GLY A 294 -42.92 -11.76 4.59
CA GLY A 294 -43.23 -10.36 4.91
C GLY A 294 -43.35 -9.42 3.70
N GLY A 295 -43.45 -9.96 2.48
CA GLY A 295 -43.54 -9.15 1.25
C GLY A 295 -42.22 -8.52 0.83
N LEU A 296 -41.10 -9.03 1.36
CA LEU A 296 -39.74 -8.52 1.13
C LEU A 296 -39.07 -9.13 -0.10
N GLY A 297 -39.81 -9.95 -0.86
CA GLY A 297 -39.28 -10.68 -2.01
C GLY A 297 -38.85 -9.78 -3.16
N VAL A 298 -38.03 -10.35 -4.03
CA VAL A 298 -37.59 -9.70 -5.27
C VAL A 298 -38.17 -10.49 -6.44
N SER A 299 -38.92 -9.83 -7.29
CA SER A 299 -39.37 -10.37 -8.57
C SER A 299 -38.98 -9.37 -9.66
N SER A 300 -37.76 -9.48 -10.19
CA SER A 300 -37.19 -8.51 -11.14
C SER A 300 -36.47 -9.17 -12.31
N SER A 301 -36.70 -8.64 -13.52
CA SER A 301 -35.98 -8.99 -14.75
C SER A 301 -34.81 -8.05 -15.09
N ASP A 302 -34.71 -6.89 -14.42
CA ASP A 302 -33.73 -5.83 -14.71
C ASP A 302 -32.76 -5.64 -13.53
N GLY A 303 -31.88 -6.62 -13.34
CA GLY A 303 -30.82 -6.53 -12.35
C GLY A 303 -29.53 -7.17 -12.83
N ARG A 304 -28.40 -6.71 -12.27
CA ARG A 304 -27.12 -7.41 -12.41
C ARG A 304 -27.06 -8.53 -11.37
N LEU A 305 -26.67 -9.73 -11.79
CA LEU A 305 -26.45 -10.85 -10.90
C LEU A 305 -24.96 -11.09 -10.73
N GLN A 306 -24.49 -11.11 -9.49
CA GLN A 306 -23.13 -11.54 -9.16
C GLN A 306 -23.19 -12.86 -8.39
N ILE A 307 -22.54 -13.88 -8.91
CA ILE A 307 -22.32 -15.15 -8.21
C ILE A 307 -20.84 -15.20 -7.83
N ALA A 308 -20.57 -15.37 -6.53
CA ALA A 308 -19.22 -15.40 -5.98
C ALA A 308 -19.10 -16.46 -4.88
N PRO A 309 -17.89 -16.95 -4.60
CA PRO A 309 -17.63 -17.84 -3.47
C PRO A 309 -18.12 -17.20 -2.17
N VAL A 310 -18.73 -18.02 -1.30
CA VAL A 310 -19.04 -17.62 0.07
C VAL A 310 -17.71 -17.50 0.82
N GLY A 311 -17.49 -16.38 1.52
CA GLY A 311 -16.32 -16.20 2.38
C GLY A 311 -16.24 -17.33 3.42
N ASP A 312 -15.03 -17.82 3.64
CA ASP A 312 -14.75 -19.00 4.47
C ASP A 312 -14.85 -18.65 5.96
N ASP A 313 -16.08 -18.61 6.48
CA ASP A 313 -16.34 -18.16 7.86
C ASP A 313 -16.95 -19.25 8.77
N GLY A 314 -17.07 -20.51 8.30
CA GLY A 314 -17.94 -21.50 8.96
C GLY A 314 -17.36 -22.88 9.28
N GLU A 315 -16.51 -23.44 8.44
CA GLU A 315 -15.88 -24.74 8.70
C GLU A 315 -14.42 -24.66 8.29
N ILE A 316 -13.54 -24.49 9.29
CA ILE A 316 -12.10 -24.49 9.10
C ILE A 316 -11.69 -25.91 8.69
N GLU A 317 -11.87 -26.26 7.42
CA GLU A 317 -11.02 -27.25 6.79
C GLU A 317 -9.60 -26.69 6.99
N PRO A 318 -8.69 -27.42 7.68
CA PRO A 318 -7.37 -26.88 7.98
C PRO A 318 -6.73 -26.39 6.68
N PRO A 319 -6.04 -25.22 6.69
CA PRO A 319 -5.54 -24.60 5.48
C PRO A 319 -4.72 -25.62 4.71
N ALA A 320 -5.25 -26.05 3.56
CA ALA A 320 -4.59 -27.02 2.72
C ALA A 320 -3.30 -26.37 2.23
N LYS A 321 -2.18 -27.08 2.41
CA LYS A 321 -0.86 -26.65 1.94
C LYS A 321 -0.37 -27.59 0.86
N LEU A 322 0.29 -27.04 -0.14
CA LEU A 322 0.94 -27.77 -1.22
C LEU A 322 2.33 -27.19 -1.48
N VAL A 323 3.15 -27.94 -2.21
CA VAL A 323 4.35 -27.37 -2.82
C VAL A 323 4.20 -27.43 -4.32
N VAL A 324 4.45 -26.29 -4.94
CA VAL A 324 4.53 -26.16 -6.38
C VAL A 324 5.99 -26.08 -6.78
N GLY A 325 6.41 -26.91 -7.73
CA GLY A 325 7.78 -26.95 -8.25
C GLY A 325 7.82 -26.57 -9.72
N VAL A 326 8.86 -25.86 -10.13
CA VAL A 326 9.26 -25.75 -11.53
C VAL A 326 10.19 -26.91 -11.85
N LEU A 327 9.88 -27.65 -12.91
CA LEU A 327 10.63 -28.81 -13.37
C LEU A 327 11.29 -28.50 -14.71
N SER A 328 12.58 -28.81 -14.82
CA SER A 328 13.33 -28.75 -16.07
C SER A 328 12.78 -29.78 -17.08
N PRO A 329 13.17 -29.71 -18.37
CA PRO A 329 12.82 -30.73 -19.36
C PRO A 329 13.32 -32.14 -19.00
N ALA A 330 14.34 -32.24 -18.14
CA ALA A 330 14.86 -33.52 -17.63
C ALA A 330 14.06 -34.05 -16.42
N GLY A 331 13.08 -33.29 -15.91
CA GLY A 331 12.28 -33.64 -14.73
C GLY A 331 12.93 -33.24 -13.40
N GLU A 332 14.02 -32.48 -13.42
CA GLU A 332 14.70 -32.00 -12.21
C GLU A 332 14.01 -30.75 -11.66
N THR A 333 13.84 -30.68 -10.34
CA THR A 333 13.28 -29.49 -9.68
C THR A 333 14.32 -28.38 -9.65
N ILE A 334 13.99 -27.24 -10.25
CA ILE A 334 14.88 -26.07 -10.33
C ILE A 334 14.46 -24.92 -9.41
N ALA A 335 13.19 -24.88 -9.02
CA ALA A 335 12.66 -23.95 -8.03
C ALA A 335 11.39 -24.53 -7.42
N GLU A 336 11.06 -24.16 -6.19
CA GLU A 336 9.82 -24.58 -5.54
C GLU A 336 9.33 -23.51 -4.56
N VAL A 337 8.01 -23.49 -4.36
CA VAL A 337 7.36 -22.64 -3.35
C VAL A 337 6.28 -23.43 -2.63
N GLN A 338 6.17 -23.21 -1.33
CA GLN A 338 5.03 -23.68 -0.55
C GLN A 338 3.88 -22.68 -0.69
N VAL A 339 2.68 -23.21 -0.92
CA VAL A 339 1.47 -22.42 -1.13
C VAL A 339 0.35 -22.89 -0.21
N GLU A 340 -0.52 -21.96 0.14
CA GLU A 340 -1.72 -22.21 0.95
C GLU A 340 -2.96 -21.91 0.13
N ARG A 341 -4.00 -22.74 0.30
CA ARG A 341 -5.26 -22.58 -0.42
C ARG A 341 -6.01 -21.38 0.12
N VAL A 342 -6.33 -20.44 -0.76
CA VAL A 342 -7.11 -19.23 -0.43
C VAL A 342 -8.56 -19.33 -0.89
N GLU A 343 -8.86 -20.21 -1.85
CA GLU A 343 -10.21 -20.37 -2.39
C GLU A 343 -10.41 -21.79 -2.91
N ARG A 344 -11.63 -22.31 -2.75
CA ARG A 344 -12.09 -23.54 -3.41
C ARG A 344 -13.54 -23.36 -3.86
N THR A 345 -13.78 -23.61 -5.14
CA THR A 345 -15.12 -23.60 -5.74
C THR A 345 -15.38 -24.88 -6.49
N GLN A 346 -16.65 -25.24 -6.63
CA GLN A 346 -17.09 -26.36 -7.45
C GLN A 346 -18.19 -25.91 -8.39
N GLY A 347 -18.05 -26.25 -9.67
CA GLY A 347 -19.05 -25.95 -10.68
C GLY A 347 -20.19 -26.97 -10.65
N PRO A 348 -21.39 -26.59 -11.11
CA PRO A 348 -22.51 -27.51 -11.32
C PRO A 348 -22.17 -28.75 -12.16
N ASN A 349 -21.21 -28.66 -13.08
CA ASN A 349 -20.76 -29.79 -13.91
C ASN A 349 -19.80 -30.74 -13.17
N GLY A 350 -19.51 -30.50 -11.89
CA GLY A 350 -18.72 -31.36 -11.02
C GLY A 350 -17.22 -31.08 -10.99
N GLY A 351 -16.69 -30.28 -11.93
CA GLY A 351 -15.31 -29.80 -11.89
C GLY A 351 -15.09 -28.79 -10.76
N TYR A 352 -13.84 -28.62 -10.33
CA TYR A 352 -13.50 -27.74 -9.23
C TYR A 352 -12.32 -26.82 -9.57
N ARG A 353 -12.30 -25.67 -8.91
CA ARG A 353 -11.20 -24.72 -8.94
C ARG A 353 -10.64 -24.59 -7.54
N THR A 354 -9.32 -24.48 -7.47
CA THR A 354 -8.63 -24.10 -6.24
C THR A 354 -7.65 -22.97 -6.55
N VAL A 355 -7.59 -22.00 -5.65
CA VAL A 355 -6.64 -20.89 -5.73
C VAL A 355 -5.68 -21.01 -4.57
N TRP A 356 -4.40 -20.83 -4.87
CA TRP A 356 -3.33 -20.95 -3.90
C TRP A 356 -2.44 -19.73 -3.98
N ARG A 357 -1.91 -19.34 -2.83
CA ARG A 357 -1.02 -18.21 -2.69
C ARG A 357 0.23 -18.63 -1.95
N ASP A 358 1.38 -18.16 -2.39
CA ASP A 358 2.63 -18.35 -1.67
C ASP A 358 2.68 -17.50 -0.39
N ALA A 359 3.58 -17.82 0.54
CA ALA A 359 3.72 -17.09 1.80
C ALA A 359 4.06 -15.60 1.59
N ALA A 360 4.74 -15.25 0.49
CA ALA A 360 5.05 -13.87 0.18
C ALA A 360 3.86 -13.11 -0.40
N GLY A 361 2.81 -13.78 -0.87
CA GLY A 361 1.71 -13.14 -1.60
C GLY A 361 2.13 -12.58 -2.97
N MET A 362 3.23 -13.07 -3.52
CA MET A 362 3.76 -12.67 -4.84
C MET A 362 3.12 -13.47 -5.97
N LEU A 363 2.85 -14.75 -5.73
CA LEU A 363 2.41 -15.73 -6.71
C LEU A 363 1.00 -16.20 -6.38
N LEU A 364 0.17 -16.23 -7.43
CA LEU A 364 -1.14 -16.84 -7.40
C LEU A 364 -1.13 -18.06 -8.34
N PHE A 365 -1.61 -19.19 -7.82
CA PHE A 365 -1.79 -20.42 -8.58
C PHE A 365 -3.27 -20.71 -8.69
N GLU A 366 -3.78 -20.77 -9.91
CA GLU A 366 -5.13 -21.23 -10.19
C GLU A 366 -5.06 -22.64 -10.78
N ILE A 367 -5.63 -23.61 -10.06
CA ILE A 367 -5.73 -24.99 -10.52
C ILE A 367 -7.19 -25.26 -10.88
N LEU A 368 -7.42 -25.64 -12.14
CA LEU A 368 -8.73 -26.01 -12.67
C LEU A 368 -8.73 -27.50 -12.93
N VAL A 369 -9.61 -28.25 -12.27
CA VAL A 369 -9.74 -29.70 -12.47
C VAL A 369 -11.13 -30.01 -13.00
N PRO A 370 -11.26 -30.33 -14.30
CA PRO A 370 -12.53 -30.78 -14.87
C PRO A 370 -12.93 -32.15 -14.31
N SER A 371 -14.16 -32.57 -14.59
CA SER A 371 -14.72 -33.84 -14.08
C SER A 371 -13.97 -35.09 -14.58
N ASP A 372 -13.22 -35.00 -15.68
CA ASP A 372 -12.36 -36.06 -16.22
C ASP A 372 -10.94 -36.09 -15.60
N ALA A 373 -10.69 -35.23 -14.61
CA ALA A 373 -9.42 -35.09 -13.88
C ALA A 373 -8.22 -34.61 -14.71
N SER A 374 -8.42 -34.09 -15.92
CA SER A 374 -7.36 -33.57 -16.80
C SER A 374 -6.87 -32.15 -16.44
N GLY A 375 -6.61 -31.92 -15.15
CA GLY A 375 -6.40 -30.58 -14.58
C GLY A 375 -5.31 -29.72 -15.23
N THR A 376 -5.51 -28.40 -15.14
CA THR A 376 -4.56 -27.37 -15.55
C THR A 376 -4.10 -26.54 -14.36
N VAL A 377 -2.87 -26.02 -14.43
CA VAL A 377 -2.32 -25.07 -13.46
C VAL A 377 -1.88 -23.79 -14.17
N ASN A 378 -2.44 -22.66 -13.74
CA ASN A 378 -2.06 -21.32 -14.17
C ASN A 378 -1.28 -20.65 -13.05
N VAL A 379 -0.18 -19.99 -13.40
CA VAL A 379 0.66 -19.22 -12.46
C VAL A 379 0.60 -17.76 -12.85
N SER A 380 0.47 -16.87 -11.88
CA SER A 380 0.50 -15.42 -12.10
C SER A 380 1.32 -14.72 -11.02
N LEU A 381 2.11 -13.74 -11.44
CA LEU A 381 2.78 -12.80 -10.54
C LEU A 381 1.81 -11.65 -10.24
N VAL A 382 1.41 -11.49 -8.98
CA VAL A 382 0.39 -10.52 -8.53
C VAL A 382 0.91 -9.53 -7.49
N GLY A 383 1.99 -9.86 -6.79
CA GLY A 383 2.59 -9.02 -5.76
C GLY A 383 3.77 -8.20 -6.26
N ASP A 384 4.12 -7.16 -5.49
CA ASP A 384 5.31 -6.34 -5.69
C ASP A 384 6.43 -6.77 -4.74
N TYR A 385 7.67 -6.78 -5.25
CA TYR A 385 8.88 -7.08 -4.48
C TYR A 385 9.51 -5.82 -3.86
N VAL A 386 9.18 -4.63 -4.36
CA VAL A 386 9.82 -3.37 -3.94
C VAL A 386 9.54 -3.07 -2.47
N GLY A 387 10.59 -2.70 -1.75
CA GLY A 387 10.53 -2.38 -0.32
C GLY A 387 10.35 -3.60 0.59
N ARG A 388 10.43 -4.83 0.05
CA ARG A 388 10.33 -6.06 0.82
C ARG A 388 11.71 -6.59 1.23
N ALA A 389 11.74 -7.32 2.33
CA ALA A 389 12.97 -8.00 2.73
C ALA A 389 13.27 -9.13 1.72
N PRO A 390 14.54 -9.31 1.30
CA PRO A 390 14.91 -10.32 0.31
C PRO A 390 14.46 -11.74 0.68
N ASP A 391 14.63 -12.14 1.95
CA ASP A 391 14.26 -13.47 2.45
C ASP A 391 12.75 -13.75 2.35
N ASP A 392 11.91 -12.71 2.38
CA ASP A 392 10.46 -12.86 2.32
C ASP A 392 9.98 -13.17 0.90
N VAL A 393 10.79 -12.91 -0.14
CA VAL A 393 10.35 -12.96 -1.56
C VAL A 393 11.26 -13.76 -2.47
N VAL A 394 12.46 -14.14 -2.03
CA VAL A 394 13.46 -14.78 -2.88
C VAL A 394 12.95 -16.05 -3.56
N ASP A 395 12.28 -16.94 -2.83
CA ASP A 395 11.76 -18.20 -3.39
C ASP A 395 10.70 -17.94 -4.47
N ALA A 396 9.84 -16.94 -4.27
CA ALA A 396 8.81 -16.56 -5.24
C ALA A 396 9.41 -15.94 -6.51
N LEU A 397 10.43 -15.10 -6.36
CA LEU A 397 11.15 -14.49 -7.49
C LEU A 397 11.94 -15.54 -8.28
N GLU A 398 12.65 -16.44 -7.58
CA GLU A 398 13.36 -17.56 -8.20
C GLU A 398 12.37 -18.46 -8.97
N PHE A 399 11.25 -18.85 -8.34
CA PHE A 399 10.18 -19.62 -8.97
C PHE A 399 9.67 -18.97 -10.26
N TRP A 400 9.30 -17.68 -10.20
CA TRP A 400 8.79 -16.98 -11.38
C TRP A 400 9.84 -16.86 -12.48
N SER A 401 11.11 -16.57 -12.13
CA SER A 401 12.19 -16.46 -13.11
C SER A 401 12.43 -17.75 -13.91
N HIS A 402 12.04 -18.90 -13.36
CA HIS A 402 12.10 -20.21 -13.99
C HIS A 402 10.79 -20.68 -14.63
N SER A 403 9.68 -19.96 -14.41
CA SER A 403 8.33 -20.30 -14.89
C SER A 403 8.12 -19.95 -16.37
N HIS A 404 8.88 -20.56 -17.26
CA HIS A 404 8.81 -20.38 -18.71
C HIS A 404 9.02 -21.71 -19.43
N ARG A 405 8.59 -21.83 -20.69
CA ARG A 405 8.89 -23.01 -21.53
C ARG A 405 10.41 -23.07 -21.80
N PRO A 406 11.02 -24.26 -21.90
CA PRO A 406 10.42 -25.60 -21.87
C PRO A 406 10.21 -26.19 -20.47
N ASN A 407 10.36 -25.41 -19.39
CA ASN A 407 10.08 -25.89 -18.04
C ASN A 407 8.57 -26.11 -17.84
N SER A 408 8.23 -26.95 -16.86
CA SER A 408 6.86 -27.29 -16.51
C SER A 408 6.60 -27.06 -15.03
N VAL A 409 5.33 -27.03 -14.64
CA VAL A 409 4.90 -26.86 -13.25
C VAL A 409 4.37 -28.18 -12.72
N GLY A 410 4.90 -28.63 -11.59
CA GLY A 410 4.49 -29.84 -10.89
C GLY A 410 3.93 -29.54 -9.51
N LEU A 411 3.05 -30.41 -9.02
CA LEU A 411 2.53 -30.33 -7.65
C LEU A 411 3.07 -31.47 -6.80
N SER A 412 3.39 -31.16 -5.54
CA SER A 412 3.80 -32.14 -4.54
C SER A 412 3.14 -31.89 -3.19
N ARG A 413 3.17 -32.91 -2.33
CA ARG A 413 2.75 -32.81 -0.94
C ARG A 413 3.80 -32.04 -0.14
N VAL A 414 3.35 -31.40 0.94
CA VAL A 414 4.26 -30.68 1.85
C VAL A 414 5.16 -31.61 2.64
N TYR A 415 4.62 -32.75 3.09
CA TYR A 415 5.33 -33.70 3.94
C TYR A 415 5.63 -35.01 3.19
N GLY A 416 6.82 -35.55 3.44
CA GLY A 416 7.32 -36.78 2.82
C GLY A 416 8.31 -36.53 1.69
N PRO A 417 8.70 -37.59 0.95
CA PRO A 417 9.57 -37.47 -0.22
C PRO A 417 8.96 -36.52 -1.27
N ARG A 418 9.83 -35.75 -1.92
CA ARG A 418 9.41 -34.79 -2.95
C ARG A 418 9.12 -35.53 -4.26
N GLU A 419 7.85 -35.83 -4.49
CA GLU A 419 7.35 -36.45 -5.72
C GLU A 419 6.39 -35.48 -6.41
N TYR A 420 6.68 -35.13 -7.68
CA TYR A 420 5.87 -34.17 -8.43
C TYR A 420 4.96 -34.86 -9.44
N SER A 421 3.68 -34.54 -9.35
CA SER A 421 2.72 -34.82 -10.41
C SER A 421 2.71 -33.64 -11.37
N THR A 422 3.07 -33.87 -12.63
CA THR A 422 2.97 -32.85 -13.67
C THR A 422 1.51 -32.64 -14.07
N MET A 423 1.10 -31.38 -14.12
CA MET A 423 -0.16 -30.97 -14.74
C MET A 423 0.12 -30.20 -16.01
N ARG A 424 -0.90 -30.06 -16.86
CA ARG A 424 -0.81 -29.15 -17.99
C ARG A 424 -0.69 -27.74 -17.43
N SER A 425 0.47 -27.11 -17.64
CA SER A 425 0.60 -25.68 -17.37
C SER A 425 -0.23 -24.91 -18.41
N GLY A 426 -0.83 -23.81 -17.96
CA GLY A 426 -1.45 -22.84 -18.85
C GLY A 426 -0.45 -22.14 -19.77
N GLU A 427 -0.76 -20.90 -20.14
CA GLU A 427 0.15 -20.08 -20.95
C GLU A 427 1.34 -19.60 -20.12
N LEU A 428 2.39 -20.44 -20.03
CA LEU A 428 3.71 -20.00 -19.60
C LEU A 428 4.41 -19.22 -20.73
N PRO A 429 5.18 -18.17 -20.40
CA PRO A 429 6.05 -17.47 -21.34
C PRO A 429 6.95 -18.43 -22.13
N ARG A 430 7.25 -18.09 -23.39
CA ARG A 430 8.17 -18.90 -24.22
C ARG A 430 9.63 -18.72 -23.82
N GLU A 431 9.97 -17.55 -23.29
CA GLU A 431 11.34 -17.17 -22.94
C GLU A 431 11.40 -16.66 -21.49
N PRO A 432 12.53 -16.87 -20.80
CA PRO A 432 12.74 -16.33 -19.46
C PRO A 432 12.77 -14.81 -19.46
N ASP A 433 12.17 -14.22 -18.42
CA ASP A 433 12.31 -12.79 -18.14
C ASP A 433 13.71 -12.51 -17.58
N SER A 434 14.57 -11.88 -18.39
CA SER A 434 15.94 -11.56 -18.01
C SER A 434 16.03 -10.55 -16.87
N GLU A 435 15.07 -9.62 -16.79
CA GLU A 435 15.02 -8.62 -15.72
C GLU A 435 14.64 -9.31 -14.42
N MET A 436 13.59 -10.14 -14.44
CA MET A 436 13.18 -10.87 -13.25
C MET A 436 14.24 -11.86 -12.77
N LYS A 437 14.97 -12.51 -13.69
CA LYS A 437 16.12 -13.35 -13.34
C LYS A 437 17.23 -12.56 -12.64
N SER A 438 17.49 -11.32 -13.08
CA SER A 438 18.45 -10.43 -12.42
C SER A 438 17.97 -10.03 -11.03
N ILE A 439 16.68 -9.70 -10.88
CA ILE A 439 16.05 -9.35 -9.61
C ILE A 439 16.11 -10.53 -8.62
N ALA A 440 15.73 -11.74 -9.06
CA ALA A 440 15.79 -12.95 -8.24
C ALA A 440 17.22 -13.24 -7.74
N ARG A 441 18.22 -13.16 -8.63
CA ARG A 441 19.64 -13.32 -8.23
C ARG A 441 20.09 -12.26 -7.23
N THR A 442 19.60 -11.04 -7.40
CA THR A 442 19.93 -9.92 -6.50
C THR A 442 19.28 -10.10 -5.14
N ALA A 443 18.01 -10.52 -5.09
CA ALA A 443 17.34 -10.90 -3.84
C ALA A 443 18.12 -11.99 -3.12
N ARG A 444 18.53 -13.05 -3.83
CA ARG A 444 19.34 -14.13 -3.26
C ARG A 444 20.68 -13.65 -2.68
N ASN A 445 21.37 -12.77 -3.40
CA ASN A 445 22.62 -12.18 -2.90
C ASN A 445 22.38 -11.30 -1.67
N LEU A 446 21.33 -10.47 -1.66
CA LEU A 446 20.99 -9.64 -0.50
C LEU A 446 20.56 -10.47 0.72
N SER A 447 19.87 -11.59 0.52
CA SER A 447 19.58 -12.58 1.56
C SER A 447 20.85 -13.11 2.22
N VAL A 448 21.87 -13.44 1.43
CA VAL A 448 23.19 -13.85 1.94
C VAL A 448 23.82 -12.73 2.79
N ILE A 449 23.76 -11.48 2.32
CA ILE A 449 24.34 -10.33 3.02
C ILE A 449 23.59 -10.01 4.31
N GLN A 450 22.26 -10.15 4.33
CA GLN A 450 21.40 -9.85 5.49
C GLN A 450 21.84 -10.60 6.75
N VAL A 451 22.40 -11.81 6.62
CA VAL A 451 22.90 -12.61 7.75
C VAL A 451 24.08 -11.94 8.47
N HIS A 452 24.81 -11.05 7.78
CA HIS A 452 26.02 -10.40 8.28
C HIS A 452 25.79 -8.97 8.77
N THR A 453 24.54 -8.47 8.74
CA THR A 453 24.22 -7.13 9.21
C THR A 453 22.92 -7.10 9.99
N SER A 454 22.85 -6.27 11.03
CA SER A 454 21.60 -6.02 11.77
C SER A 454 20.71 -5.00 11.07
N HIS A 455 21.21 -4.33 10.03
CA HIS A 455 20.39 -3.43 9.23
C HIS A 455 19.47 -4.23 8.32
N ARG A 456 18.17 -3.93 8.35
CA ARG A 456 17.20 -4.61 7.49
C ARG A 456 17.36 -4.13 6.05
N LEU A 457 17.87 -5.00 5.18
CA LEU A 457 17.97 -4.77 3.76
C LEU A 457 16.60 -4.92 3.10
N LEU A 458 16.30 -4.03 2.15
CA LEU A 458 15.06 -4.04 1.39
C LEU A 458 15.38 -4.02 -0.11
N LEU A 459 14.60 -4.73 -0.91
CA LEU A 459 14.74 -4.72 -2.36
C LEU A 459 14.35 -3.35 -2.94
N PRO A 460 15.20 -2.70 -3.75
CA PRO A 460 14.86 -1.43 -4.37
C PRO A 460 13.97 -1.62 -5.61
N SER A 461 13.38 -0.53 -6.08
CA SER A 461 12.59 -0.48 -7.33
C SER A 461 13.42 -0.68 -8.60
N GLY A 462 14.74 -0.68 -8.47
CA GLY A 462 15.66 -0.90 -9.58
C GLY A 462 17.11 -0.82 -9.10
N MET A 463 18.02 -1.34 -9.92
CA MET A 463 19.45 -1.32 -9.66
C MET A 463 20.21 -1.15 -10.96
N THR A 464 21.32 -0.41 -10.91
CA THR A 464 22.27 -0.39 -12.02
C THR A 464 23.03 -1.71 -12.10
N ARG A 465 23.58 -2.02 -13.29
CA ARG A 465 24.43 -3.20 -13.46
C ARG A 465 25.64 -3.19 -12.51
N ALA A 466 26.22 -2.01 -12.25
CA ALA A 466 27.34 -1.86 -11.33
C ALA A 466 26.94 -2.22 -9.89
N GLN A 467 25.79 -1.72 -9.42
CA GLN A 467 25.26 -2.05 -8.09
C GLN A 467 24.95 -3.55 -7.96
N ALA A 468 24.32 -4.16 -8.97
CA ALA A 468 24.04 -5.59 -8.95
C ALA A 468 25.32 -6.46 -8.94
N LEU A 469 26.38 -6.02 -9.63
CA LEU A 469 27.69 -6.67 -9.58
C LEU A 469 28.34 -6.51 -8.20
N GLU A 470 28.24 -5.34 -7.58
CA GLU A 470 28.79 -5.11 -6.24
C GLU A 470 28.06 -5.94 -5.18
N VAL A 471 26.72 -5.97 -5.21
CA VAL A 471 25.91 -6.87 -4.37
C VAL A 471 26.34 -8.33 -4.57
N HIS A 472 26.62 -8.74 -5.80
CA HIS A 472 27.10 -10.09 -6.06
C HIS A 472 28.51 -10.35 -5.50
N ARG A 473 29.45 -9.42 -5.69
CA ARG A 473 30.81 -9.48 -5.14
C ARG A 473 30.76 -9.63 -3.62
N ILE A 474 30.06 -8.71 -2.95
CA ILE A 474 29.90 -8.72 -1.49
C ILE A 474 29.30 -10.05 -1.01
N ALA A 475 28.24 -10.55 -1.67
CA ALA A 475 27.64 -11.83 -1.31
C ALA A 475 28.60 -13.01 -1.48
N GLN A 476 29.46 -13.02 -2.51
CA GLN A 476 30.51 -14.04 -2.67
C GLN A 476 31.50 -14.02 -1.51
N ILE A 477 32.01 -12.83 -1.17
CA ILE A 477 32.98 -12.65 -0.08
C ILE A 477 32.36 -13.11 1.24
N MET A 478 31.15 -12.64 1.56
CA MET A 478 30.45 -13.02 2.81
C MET A 478 30.14 -14.52 2.90
N SER A 479 29.92 -15.18 1.76
CA SER A 479 29.79 -16.65 1.66
C SER A 479 31.10 -17.41 1.84
N GLY A 480 32.24 -16.71 1.95
CA GLY A 480 33.58 -17.30 2.07
C GLY A 480 34.25 -17.63 0.74
N ASN A 481 33.68 -17.20 -0.40
CA ASN A 481 34.28 -17.41 -1.71
C ASN A 481 35.30 -16.31 -2.00
N ALA A 482 36.45 -16.68 -2.54
CA ALA A 482 37.46 -15.74 -2.99
C ALA A 482 36.98 -15.01 -4.25
N VAL A 483 37.07 -13.68 -4.25
CA VAL A 483 36.84 -12.86 -5.44
C VAL A 483 38.18 -12.39 -6.00
N ARG A 484 38.33 -12.44 -7.32
CA ARG A 484 39.52 -11.94 -8.01
C ARG A 484 39.20 -10.65 -8.74
N GLY A 485 40.13 -9.72 -8.71
CA GLY A 485 40.02 -8.45 -9.41
C GLY A 485 41.38 -7.89 -9.80
N THR A 486 41.37 -6.62 -10.20
CA THR A 486 42.58 -5.84 -10.42
C THR A 486 42.69 -4.73 -9.38
N TRP A 487 43.92 -4.32 -9.07
CA TRP A 487 44.18 -3.25 -8.12
C TRP A 487 45.18 -2.24 -8.68
N ALA A 488 45.18 -1.03 -8.13
CA ALA A 488 46.06 0.07 -8.52
C ALA A 488 46.94 0.49 -7.35
N GLU A 489 48.03 1.20 -7.64
CA GLU A 489 48.96 1.67 -6.62
C GLU A 489 48.26 2.38 -5.45
N PHE A 490 48.71 2.11 -4.22
CA PHE A 490 48.17 2.75 -3.03
C PHE A 490 49.27 3.13 -2.04
N ASP A 491 48.90 4.05 -1.16
CA ASP A 491 49.76 4.58 -0.12
C ASP A 491 49.38 3.99 1.25
N VAL A 492 50.39 3.58 2.02
CA VAL A 492 50.28 3.14 3.40
C VAL A 492 50.96 4.18 4.29
N VAL A 493 50.22 4.70 5.25
CA VAL A 493 50.77 5.62 6.26
C VAL A 493 51.50 4.81 7.33
N LEU A 494 52.76 5.14 7.58
CA LEU A 494 53.59 4.47 8.58
C LEU A 494 53.55 5.26 9.89
N HIS A 495 53.34 4.56 11.00
CA HIS A 495 53.47 5.16 12.33
C HIS A 495 54.94 5.43 12.67
N ALA A 496 55.19 6.58 13.30
CA ALA A 496 56.54 7.01 13.67
C ALA A 496 57.27 5.94 14.51
N GLY A 497 58.47 5.55 14.06
CA GLY A 497 59.30 4.53 14.71
C GLY A 497 59.15 3.10 14.15
N GLY A 498 58.32 2.89 13.12
CA GLY A 498 58.24 1.62 12.41
C GLY A 498 59.45 1.41 11.50
N ASN A 499 60.42 0.57 11.92
CA ASN A 499 61.52 0.16 11.05
C ASN A 499 61.05 -1.01 10.16
N LEU A 500 60.58 -0.71 8.95
CA LEU A 500 60.25 -1.74 7.96
C LEU A 500 61.56 -2.25 7.34
N ALA A 501 61.83 -3.55 7.44
CA ALA A 501 62.93 -4.20 6.73
C ALA A 501 62.57 -4.36 5.23
N LEU A 502 62.47 -3.24 4.51
CA LEU A 502 62.15 -3.14 3.10
C LEU A 502 63.02 -2.07 2.44
N GLU A 503 63.31 -2.24 1.16
CA GLU A 503 63.95 -1.24 0.31
C GLU A 503 63.08 -0.92 -0.91
N VAL A 504 63.29 0.26 -1.51
CA VAL A 504 62.63 0.60 -2.78
C VAL A 504 63.06 -0.40 -3.85
N GLY A 505 62.07 -1.01 -4.52
CA GLY A 505 62.27 -2.07 -5.50
C GLY A 505 61.96 -3.49 -5.00
N ASP A 506 61.82 -3.69 -3.68
CA ASP A 506 61.48 -4.99 -3.11
C ASP A 506 60.12 -5.49 -3.58
N GLU A 507 60.05 -6.76 -3.94
CA GLU A 507 58.78 -7.46 -4.15
C GLU A 507 58.19 -7.89 -2.81
N ILE A 508 56.90 -7.61 -2.62
CA ILE A 508 56.20 -7.89 -1.37
C ILE A 508 54.82 -8.49 -1.66
N SER A 509 54.40 -9.40 -0.78
CA SER A 509 53.00 -9.77 -0.64
C SER A 509 52.39 -8.89 0.46
N VAL A 510 51.24 -8.29 0.18
CA VAL A 510 50.53 -7.38 1.07
C VAL A 510 49.14 -7.94 1.35
N ALA A 511 48.71 -7.88 2.61
CA ALA A 511 47.34 -8.16 2.99
C ALA A 511 46.74 -6.90 3.62
N VAL A 512 45.64 -6.40 3.08
CA VAL A 512 44.96 -5.19 3.56
C VAL A 512 43.59 -5.57 4.10
N VAL A 513 43.33 -5.27 5.37
CA VAL A 513 42.00 -5.42 5.98
C VAL A 513 41.18 -4.18 5.64
N GLN A 514 39.98 -4.39 5.10
CA GLN A 514 39.07 -3.31 4.72
C GLN A 514 37.67 -3.56 5.27
N GLY A 515 37.02 -2.51 5.74
CA GLY A 515 35.59 -2.50 6.06
C GLY A 515 34.79 -2.71 4.78
N LEU A 516 33.84 -3.63 4.81
CA LEU A 516 32.95 -3.89 3.69
C LEU A 516 31.64 -3.14 3.91
N GLU A 517 31.33 -2.25 2.97
CA GLU A 517 30.11 -1.44 2.99
C GLU A 517 29.28 -1.69 1.73
N LEU A 518 27.98 -1.82 1.91
CA LEU A 518 27.01 -1.94 0.85
C LEU A 518 26.24 -0.62 0.71
N GLU A 519 26.30 0.02 -0.45
CA GLU A 519 25.44 1.14 -0.79
C GLU A 519 24.16 0.64 -1.47
N LEU A 520 23.02 0.81 -0.79
CA LEU A 520 21.71 0.35 -1.28
C LEU A 520 20.64 1.40 -0.98
N GLY A 521 19.93 1.87 -2.01
CA GLY A 521 18.84 2.83 -1.84
C GLY A 521 19.26 4.18 -1.24
N GLY A 522 20.53 4.59 -1.44
CA GLY A 522 21.09 5.81 -0.86
C GLY A 522 21.51 5.66 0.62
N VAL A 523 21.51 4.44 1.15
CA VAL A 523 21.99 4.12 2.50
C VAL A 523 23.24 3.26 2.39
N THR A 524 24.29 3.63 3.12
CA THR A 524 25.49 2.82 3.29
C THR A 524 25.35 1.93 4.51
N VAL A 525 25.50 0.62 4.31
CA VAL A 525 25.34 -0.41 5.35
C VAL A 525 26.66 -1.14 5.53
N SER A 526 27.19 -1.14 6.75
CA SER A 526 28.34 -2.01 7.07
C SER A 526 27.88 -3.47 7.15
N VAL A 527 28.60 -4.35 6.44
CA VAL A 527 28.25 -5.77 6.29
C VAL A 527 29.37 -6.71 6.71
N GLY A 528 30.52 -6.19 7.11
CA GLY A 528 31.64 -6.99 7.62
C GLY A 528 32.99 -6.40 7.27
N LYS A 529 34.00 -7.26 7.18
CA LYS A 529 35.35 -6.92 6.71
C LYS A 529 35.81 -7.92 5.66
N GLU A 530 36.68 -7.45 4.79
CA GLU A 530 37.44 -8.27 3.87
C GLU A 530 38.94 -8.12 4.11
N ILE A 531 39.69 -9.08 3.58
CA ILE A 531 41.14 -8.99 3.44
C ILE A 531 41.49 -9.14 1.96
N ALA A 532 42.16 -8.12 1.43
CA ALA A 532 42.67 -8.10 0.07
C ALA A 532 44.13 -8.57 0.08
N LEU A 533 44.40 -9.69 -0.59
CA LEU A 533 45.74 -10.25 -0.78
C LEU A 533 46.29 -9.81 -2.13
N LEU A 534 47.46 -9.17 -2.09
CA LEU A 534 48.05 -8.43 -3.19
C LEU A 534 49.52 -8.81 -3.32
N GLU A 535 50.04 -8.85 -4.55
CA GLU A 535 51.48 -8.89 -4.80
C GLU A 535 51.92 -7.63 -5.54
N GLY A 536 52.93 -6.94 -5.00
CA GLY A 536 53.38 -5.66 -5.52
C GLY A 536 54.86 -5.42 -5.30
N ARG A 537 55.30 -4.23 -5.72
CA ARG A 537 56.65 -3.72 -5.51
C ARG A 537 56.61 -2.44 -4.68
N VAL A 538 57.61 -2.26 -3.83
CA VAL A 538 57.83 -1.00 -3.10
C VAL A 538 58.29 0.09 -4.08
N ALA A 539 57.41 1.04 -4.38
CA ALA A 539 57.72 2.17 -5.27
C ALA A 539 58.33 3.35 -4.51
N VAL A 540 57.86 3.60 -3.28
CA VAL A 540 58.36 4.67 -2.41
C VAL A 540 58.39 4.16 -0.97
N LEU A 541 59.49 4.44 -0.26
CA LEU A 541 59.60 4.19 1.17
C LEU A 541 60.23 5.41 1.85
N THR A 542 59.53 5.94 2.85
CA THR A 542 59.95 7.05 3.71
C THR A 542 59.57 6.74 5.16
N ASP A 543 60.03 7.54 6.11
CA ASP A 543 59.72 7.37 7.54
C ASP A 543 58.22 7.37 7.89
N THR A 544 57.37 7.91 7.01
CA THR A 544 55.92 8.08 7.24
C THR A 544 55.05 7.47 6.15
N LYS A 545 55.62 6.94 5.08
CA LYS A 545 54.87 6.52 3.89
C LYS A 545 55.55 5.37 3.16
N LEU A 546 54.77 4.35 2.87
CA LEU A 546 55.09 3.27 1.93
C LEU A 546 54.12 3.36 0.75
N LYS A 547 54.62 3.38 -0.49
CA LYS A 547 53.81 3.27 -1.71
C LYS A 547 54.05 1.92 -2.35
N VAL A 548 52.98 1.18 -2.61
CA VAL A 548 53.03 -0.14 -3.25
C VAL A 548 52.38 -0.04 -4.61
N GLU A 549 53.08 -0.50 -5.64
CA GLU A 549 52.57 -0.57 -7.01
C GLU A 549 52.39 -2.04 -7.45
N PRO A 550 51.44 -2.32 -8.35
CA PRO A 550 51.27 -3.65 -8.92
C PRO A 550 52.54 -4.25 -9.53
N ARG A 551 52.76 -5.54 -9.28
CA ARG A 551 53.82 -6.29 -9.97
C ARG A 551 53.44 -6.47 -11.43
N THR A 552 54.16 -5.81 -12.35
CA THR A 552 53.99 -6.02 -13.79
C THR A 552 54.70 -7.30 -14.23
N GLY A 553 53.95 -8.39 -14.35
CA GLY A 553 54.40 -9.65 -14.94
C GLY A 553 54.15 -9.71 -16.46
N ALA A 554 54.85 -10.61 -17.16
CA ALA A 554 54.83 -10.75 -18.62
C ALA A 554 53.46 -11.06 -19.27
N ASP A 555 52.43 -11.38 -18.47
CA ASP A 555 51.05 -11.64 -18.90
C ASP A 555 50.02 -10.59 -18.43
N GLY A 556 50.45 -9.47 -17.84
CA GLY A 556 49.63 -8.25 -17.73
C GLY A 556 48.49 -8.22 -16.69
N ASP A 557 48.07 -9.34 -16.12
CA ASP A 557 46.99 -9.35 -15.11
C ASP A 557 47.53 -9.10 -13.69
N VAL A 558 47.21 -7.92 -13.18
CA VAL A 558 47.42 -7.53 -11.77
C VAL A 558 46.33 -8.20 -10.94
N GLU A 559 46.59 -9.33 -10.31
CA GLU A 559 45.58 -10.04 -9.51
C GLU A 559 45.54 -9.53 -8.05
N VAL A 560 44.35 -9.15 -7.58
CA VAL A 560 44.01 -9.11 -6.15
C VAL A 560 43.10 -10.30 -5.83
N VAL A 561 43.29 -10.92 -4.66
CA VAL A 561 42.37 -11.92 -4.12
C VAL A 561 41.72 -11.40 -2.85
N GLU A 562 40.40 -11.24 -2.89
CA GLU A 562 39.60 -10.69 -1.80
C GLU A 562 38.85 -11.82 -1.10
N LEU A 563 38.92 -11.82 0.23
CA LEU A 563 38.37 -12.87 1.09
C LEU A 563 37.69 -12.25 2.29
N ARG A 564 36.69 -12.93 2.85
CA ARG A 564 36.10 -12.52 4.13
C ARG A 564 37.14 -12.54 5.24
N PHE A 565 37.10 -11.53 6.09
CA PHE A 565 37.97 -11.40 7.25
C PHE A 565 37.15 -11.36 8.54
N ASP A 566 37.28 -12.41 9.36
CA ASP A 566 36.62 -12.52 10.67
C ASP A 566 37.53 -12.12 11.84
N GLY A 567 38.73 -11.59 11.55
CA GLY A 567 39.68 -11.18 12.58
C GLY A 567 39.34 -9.85 13.26
N SER A 568 40.00 -9.58 14.38
CA SER A 568 39.77 -8.40 15.22
C SER A 568 40.54 -7.14 14.79
N GLU A 569 41.35 -7.22 13.75
CA GLU A 569 42.19 -6.11 13.28
C GLU A 569 41.34 -4.93 12.77
N ASP A 570 41.86 -3.71 12.94
CA ASP A 570 41.18 -2.49 12.53
C ASP A 570 41.06 -2.35 11.01
N ASP A 571 40.10 -1.53 10.58
CA ASP A 571 39.96 -1.15 9.17
C ASP A 571 41.20 -0.38 8.69
N GLY A 572 41.66 -0.68 7.48
CA GLY A 572 42.89 -0.14 6.90
C GLY A 572 44.18 -0.77 7.43
N ARG A 573 44.10 -1.84 8.24
CA ARG A 573 45.30 -2.56 8.72
C ARG A 573 46.03 -3.23 7.56
N VAL A 574 47.34 -2.99 7.46
CA VAL A 574 48.19 -3.57 6.42
C VAL A 574 49.22 -4.52 7.02
N PHE A 575 49.28 -5.73 6.47
CA PHE A 575 50.34 -6.72 6.70
C PHE A 575 51.18 -6.86 5.46
N TYR A 576 52.47 -7.16 5.62
CA TYR A 576 53.35 -7.41 4.50
C TYR A 576 54.29 -8.57 4.76
N LYS A 577 54.77 -9.18 3.67
CA LYS A 577 55.83 -10.18 3.65
C LYS A 577 56.73 -9.93 2.45
N ALA A 578 58.02 -9.73 2.67
CA ALA A 578 58.99 -9.63 1.59
C ALA A 578 59.09 -10.95 0.81
N LEU A 579 59.19 -10.86 -0.52
CA LEU A 579 59.29 -11.99 -1.43
C LEU A 579 60.75 -12.30 -1.82
N ASN A 580 61.73 -11.53 -1.32
CA ASN A 580 63.15 -11.72 -1.62
C ASN A 580 63.75 -12.99 -0.95
N ASP A 581 64.27 -13.86 -1.83
CA ASP A 581 65.25 -14.95 -1.65
C ASP A 581 64.92 -16.21 -0.83
N ALA A 582 63.92 -16.97 -1.28
CA ALA A 582 63.93 -18.44 -1.15
C ALA A 582 65.09 -19.13 -1.94
N GLN A 583 65.94 -18.37 -2.63
CA GLN A 583 67.14 -18.88 -3.30
C GLN A 583 68.43 -18.79 -2.47
N GLN A 584 68.45 -18.14 -1.30
CA GLN A 584 69.64 -18.12 -0.45
C GLN A 584 69.68 -19.25 0.60
N GLU A 585 68.54 -19.76 1.09
CA GLU A 585 68.54 -20.92 2.00
C GLU A 585 68.77 -22.27 1.29
N ALA A 586 68.50 -22.38 -0.01
CA ALA A 586 68.79 -23.61 -0.77
C ALA A 586 70.28 -23.76 -1.17
N LYS A 587 71.08 -22.69 -1.08
CA LYS A 587 72.53 -22.73 -1.37
C LYS A 587 73.41 -22.91 -0.13
N SER A 588 72.89 -22.71 1.09
CA SER A 588 73.68 -22.93 2.33
C SER A 588 73.67 -24.39 2.81
N VAL A 589 72.75 -25.24 2.32
CA VAL A 589 72.63 -26.65 2.77
C VAL A 589 73.49 -27.64 1.95
N ARG A 590 74.20 -27.20 0.89
CA ARG A 590 74.99 -28.10 0.02
C ARG A 590 76.51 -28.10 0.21
N THR A 591 77.06 -27.42 1.20
CA THR A 591 78.51 -27.51 1.51
C THR A 591 78.77 -27.40 3.01
N GLY A 592 79.23 -28.50 3.64
CA GLY A 592 79.99 -28.43 4.89
C GLY A 592 79.65 -29.47 5.95
N ASP A 593 80.19 -30.68 5.75
CA ASP A 593 80.74 -31.64 6.72
C ASP A 593 80.05 -32.06 8.03
N GLN A 594 80.08 -33.39 8.17
CA GLN A 594 80.01 -34.23 9.36
C GLN A 594 80.67 -33.63 10.62
N LEU A 595 80.09 -33.90 11.79
CA LEU A 595 80.76 -34.61 12.89
C LEU A 595 79.81 -34.82 14.10
N THR A 596 79.64 -36.11 14.44
CA THR A 596 79.17 -36.74 15.70
C THR A 596 77.87 -36.31 16.36
#